data_AF-A0A2M7KM21-F1
#
_entry.id   AF-A0A2M7KM21-F1
#
_cell.length_a   1.000
_cell.length_b   1.000
_cell.length_c   1.000
_cell.angle_alpha   90.00
_cell.angle_beta   90.00
_cell.angle_gamma   90.00
#
_symmetry.space_group_name_H-M   'P 1'
#
loop_
_entity.id
_entity.type
_entity.pdbx_description
1 polymer ?
#
loop_
_entity_poly.entity_id
_entity_poly.type
_entity_poly.pdbx_seq_one_letter_code
_entity_poly.pdbx_strand_id
1 'polypeptide(L)'
;MDSSIRSWTKSITWRLIGIVILGGLLYAVTGDRKESGLISLLFNGIRFVLYYFHERAWERVQWGTKQHPLVRLPVRKDLVPEDYETIQSFLKQHQFILAEEAP
;
A
#
# COMPACT_ATOMS: atom_id res chain seq x y z
N MET A 1 -10.78 -15.00 -0.74
CA MET A 1 -10.41 -14.46 0.58
C MET A 1 -9.00 -14.94 0.91
N ASP A 2 -7.99 -14.49 0.14
CA ASP A 2 -6.59 -14.80 0.43
C ASP A 2 -6.20 -13.96 1.65
N SER A 3 -6.36 -14.62 2.80
CA SER A 3 -6.68 -13.95 4.04
C SER A 3 -5.52 -13.10 4.52
N SER A 4 -5.86 -11.98 5.15
CA SER A 4 -4.97 -10.97 5.72
C SER A 4 -3.71 -11.55 6.39
N ILE A 5 -3.78 -12.77 6.92
CA ILE A 5 -2.68 -13.56 7.49
C ILE A 5 -1.46 -13.63 6.55
N ARG A 6 -1.61 -13.92 5.25
CA ARG A 6 -0.45 -14.00 4.33
C ARG A 6 0.26 -12.65 4.19
N SER A 7 -0.51 -11.57 4.14
CA SER A 7 0.00 -10.20 4.03
C SER A 7 0.71 -9.77 5.32
N TRP A 8 0.11 -10.08 6.48
CA TRP A 8 0.71 -9.85 7.79
C TRP A 8 2.02 -10.61 7.96
N THR A 9 2.05 -11.91 7.64
CA THR A 9 3.26 -12.73 7.72
C THR A 9 4.36 -12.15 6.82
N LYS A 10 4.05 -11.84 5.56
CA LYS A 10 5.03 -11.23 4.65
C LYS A 10 5.56 -9.90 5.20
N SER A 11 4.70 -9.08 5.78
CA SER A 11 5.07 -7.78 6.37
C SER A 11 6.00 -7.94 7.57
N ILE A 12 5.74 -8.90 8.46
CA ILE A 12 6.60 -9.20 9.61
C ILE A 12 7.94 -9.78 9.14
N THR A 13 7.91 -10.76 8.24
CA THR A 13 9.14 -11.35 7.67
C THR A 13 10.03 -10.27 7.04
N TRP A 14 9.45 -9.37 6.24
CA TRP A 14 10.21 -8.29 5.62
C TRP A 14 10.83 -7.32 6.62
N ARG A 15 10.10 -7.00 7.71
CA ARG A 15 10.63 -6.15 8.80
C ARG A 15 11.80 -6.81 9.53
N LEU A 16 11.68 -8.10 9.86
CA LEU A 16 12.75 -8.83 10.53
C LEU A 16 14.01 -8.89 9.67
N ILE A 17 13.86 -9.17 8.38
CA ILE A 17 14.97 -9.15 7.42
C ILE A 17 15.64 -7.77 7.40
N GLY A 18 14.86 -6.70 7.32
CA GLY A 18 15.39 -5.33 7.34
C GLY A 18 16.17 -4.99 8.61
N ILE A 19 15.68 -5.39 9.78
CA ILE A 19 16.37 -5.16 11.08
C ILE A 19 17.70 -5.92 11.12
N VAL A 20 17.71 -7.18 10.67
CA VAL A 20 18.93 -8.01 10.64
C VAL A 20 19.96 -7.44 9.66
N ILE A 21 19.54 -7.04 8.46
CA ILE A 21 20.43 -6.43 7.47
C ILE A 21 21.02 -5.13 8.01
N LEU A 22 20.18 -4.23 8.57
CA LEU A 22 20.65 -2.96 9.11
C LEU A 22 21.60 -3.18 10.28
N GLY A 23 21.23 -4.03 11.24
CA GLY A 23 22.10 -4.35 12.38
C GLY A 23 23.43 -4.99 11.95
N GLY A 24 23.39 -5.89 10.97
CA GLY A 24 24.58 -6.52 10.39
C GLY A 24 25.47 -5.54 9.63
N LEU A 25 24.87 -4.62 8.87
CA LEU A 25 25.61 -3.56 8.17
C LEU A 25 26.27 -2.59 9.14
N LEU A 26 25.54 -2.15 10.18
CA LEU A 26 26.08 -1.30 11.24
C LEU A 26 27.20 -2.00 11.99
N TYR A 27 27.06 -3.30 12.25
CA TYR A 27 28.12 -4.10 12.88
C TYR A 27 29.35 -4.23 11.98
N ALA A 28 29.17 -4.44 10.68
CA ALA A 28 30.27 -4.49 9.73
C ALA A 28 31.06 -3.17 9.67
N VAL A 29 30.39 -2.03 9.87
CA VAL A 29 31.01 -0.70 9.89
C VAL A 29 31.62 -0.35 11.26
N THR A 30 30.91 -0.62 12.34
CA THR A 30 31.27 -0.17 13.70
C THR A 30 32.18 -1.16 14.42
N GLY A 31 32.09 -2.46 14.11
CA GLY A 31 32.78 -3.53 14.81
C GLY A 31 32.23 -3.86 16.21
N ASP A 32 31.31 -3.06 16.74
CA ASP A 32 30.69 -3.24 18.06
C ASP A 32 29.22 -3.68 17.94
N ARG A 33 28.89 -4.79 18.61
CA ARG A 33 27.53 -5.38 18.59
C ARG A 33 26.51 -4.58 19.40
N LYS A 34 26.93 -3.95 20.51
CA LYS A 34 26.05 -3.16 21.39
C LYS A 34 25.65 -1.86 20.69
N GLU A 35 26.63 -1.13 20.15
CA GLU A 35 26.39 0.12 19.43
C GLU A 35 25.48 -0.12 18.21
N SER A 36 25.80 -1.14 17.41
CA SER A 36 25.01 -1.49 16.22
C SER A 36 23.57 -1.88 16.54
N GLY A 37 23.36 -2.63 17.65
CA GLY A 37 22.03 -2.98 18.13
C GLY A 37 21.24 -1.76 18.58
N LEU A 38 21.87 -0.86 19.33
CA LEU A 38 21.25 0.38 19.81
C LEU A 38 20.84 1.28 18.64
N ILE A 39 21.74 1.51 17.68
CA ILE A 39 21.48 2.33 16.50
C ILE A 39 20.36 1.73 15.66
N SER A 40 20.37 0.42 15.41
CA SER A 40 19.32 -0.25 14.64
C SER A 40 17.94 -0.11 15.32
N LEU A 41 17.88 -0.26 16.65
CA LEU A 41 16.64 -0.08 17.40
C LEU A 41 16.12 1.36 17.32
N LEU A 42 16.99 2.34 17.55
CA LEU A 42 16.67 3.77 17.46
C LEU A 42 16.20 4.14 16.05
N PHE A 43 16.89 3.68 15.02
CA PHE A 43 16.52 3.93 13.63
C PHE A 43 15.11 3.42 13.31
N ASN A 44 14.78 2.19 13.74
CA ASN A 44 13.44 1.63 13.52
C ASN A 44 12.36 2.40 14.31
N GLY A 45 12.66 2.84 15.54
CA GLY A 45 11.76 3.69 16.33
C GLY A 45 11.49 5.04 15.68
N ILE A 46 12.54 5.75 15.27
CA ILE A 46 12.45 7.03 14.56
C ILE A 46 11.65 6.87 13.26
N ARG A 47 11.96 5.83 12.48
CA ARG A 47 11.25 5.54 11.23
C ARG A 47 9.76 5.33 11.45
N PHE A 48 9.37 4.62 12.53
CA PHE A 48 7.97 4.42 12.85
C PHE A 48 7.25 5.74 13.15
N VAL A 49 7.86 6.59 14.00
CA VAL A 49 7.32 7.92 14.33
C VAL A 49 7.23 8.79 13.08
N LEU A 50 8.29 8.84 12.28
CA LEU A 50 8.33 9.62 11.05
C LEU A 50 7.29 9.14 10.04
N TYR A 51 7.09 7.83 9.91
CA TYR A 51 6.08 7.25 9.03
C TYR A 51 4.67 7.67 9.45
N TYR A 52 4.36 7.66 10.74
CA TYR A 52 3.07 8.14 11.25
C TYR A 52 2.81 9.61 10.88
N PHE A 53 3.78 10.49 11.12
CA PHE A 53 3.66 11.91 10.74
C PHE A 53 3.63 12.12 9.23
N HIS A 54 4.38 11.32 8.48
CA HIS A 54 4.37 11.35 7.02
C HIS A 54 2.98 10.99 6.49
N GLU A 55 2.37 9.89 6.93
CA GLU A 55 1.01 9.52 6.53
C GLU A 55 0.00 10.61 6.88
N ARG A 56 0.07 11.17 8.09
CA ARG A 56 -0.84 12.27 8.49
C ARG A 56 -0.64 13.54 7.66
N ALA A 57 0.59 13.85 7.27
CA ALA A 57 0.88 14.96 6.38
C ALA A 57 0.36 14.65 4.96
N TRP A 58 0.55 13.41 4.49
CA TRP A 58 0.16 12.94 3.17
C TRP A 58 -1.36 12.92 2.99
N GLU A 59 -2.14 12.56 4.01
CA GLU A 59 -3.62 12.65 4.00
C GLU A 59 -4.13 14.06 3.68
N ARG A 60 -3.34 15.10 3.97
CA ARG A 60 -3.70 16.50 3.66
C ARG A 60 -3.35 16.89 2.23
N VAL A 61 -2.53 16.10 1.55
CA VAL A 61 -2.11 16.34 0.18
C VAL A 61 -3.03 15.55 -0.76
N GLN A 62 -3.94 16.23 -1.45
CA GLN A 62 -4.79 15.63 -2.49
C GLN A 62 -4.00 15.40 -3.79
N TRP A 63 -2.85 14.74 -3.71
CA TRP A 63 -2.02 14.48 -4.89
C TRP A 63 -2.47 13.21 -5.60
N GLY A 64 -2.80 13.32 -6.89
CA GLY A 64 -2.98 12.17 -7.78
C GLY A 64 -4.32 11.44 -7.69
N THR A 65 -5.28 11.87 -6.85
CA THR A 65 -6.62 11.28 -6.87
C THR A 65 -7.43 11.81 -8.06
N LYS A 66 -7.33 11.15 -9.21
CA LYS A 66 -8.35 11.28 -10.26
C LYS A 66 -9.59 10.53 -9.75
N GLN A 67 -10.43 11.19 -8.98
CA GLN A 67 -11.71 10.61 -8.59
C GLN A 67 -12.53 10.38 -9.85
N HIS A 68 -12.81 9.11 -10.15
CA HIS A 68 -13.70 8.78 -11.25
C HIS A 68 -15.07 9.43 -10.96
N PRO A 69 -15.69 10.14 -11.92
CA PRO A 69 -16.91 10.92 -11.67
C PRO A 69 -18.09 10.07 -11.19
N LEU A 70 -18.06 8.74 -11.38
CA LEU A 70 -19.08 7.81 -10.88
C LEU A 70 -18.93 7.44 -9.39
N VAL A 71 -17.81 7.73 -8.74
CA VAL A 71 -17.58 7.41 -7.31
C VAL A 71 -18.59 8.10 -6.39
N ARG A 72 -19.11 9.25 -6.82
CA ARG A 72 -20.10 10.05 -6.07
C ARG A 72 -21.53 9.52 -6.15
N LEU A 73 -21.80 8.50 -6.97
CA LEU A 73 -23.15 7.94 -7.12
C LEU A 73 -23.41 6.93 -5.99
N PRO A 74 -24.47 7.10 -5.18
CA PRO A 74 -24.79 6.16 -4.11
C PRO A 74 -25.24 4.83 -4.71
N VAL A 75 -24.47 3.77 -4.48
CA VAL A 75 -24.85 2.41 -4.91
C VAL A 75 -25.59 1.72 -3.77
N ARG A 76 -26.79 1.20 -4.06
CA ARG A 76 -27.68 0.60 -3.04
C ARG A 76 -27.19 -0.77 -2.55
N LYS A 77 -26.44 -1.49 -3.39
CA LYS A 77 -25.97 -2.85 -3.19
C LYS A 77 -24.57 -3.00 -3.79
N ASP A 78 -23.78 -3.94 -3.28
CA ASP A 78 -22.49 -4.25 -3.89
C ASP A 78 -22.68 -4.81 -5.31
N LEU A 79 -21.74 -4.49 -6.20
CA LEU A 79 -21.77 -4.92 -7.60
C LEU A 79 -21.49 -6.42 -7.71
N VAL A 80 -22.39 -7.13 -8.38
CA VAL A 80 -22.27 -8.56 -8.68
C VAL A 80 -21.59 -8.71 -10.06
N PRO A 81 -20.83 -9.79 -10.36
CA PRO A 81 -20.22 -10.01 -11.67
C PRO A 81 -21.10 -9.68 -12.89
N GLU A 82 -22.40 -10.00 -12.85
CA GLU A 82 -23.34 -9.71 -13.94
C GLU A 82 -23.63 -8.20 -14.12
N ASP A 83 -23.55 -7.42 -13.03
CA ASP A 83 -23.73 -5.97 -13.09
C ASP A 83 -22.58 -5.31 -13.90
N TYR A 84 -21.36 -5.88 -13.88
CA TYR A 84 -20.22 -5.35 -14.64
C TYR A 84 -20.40 -5.53 -16.15
N GLU A 85 -20.88 -6.69 -16.60
CA GLU A 85 -21.21 -6.94 -18.01
C GLU A 85 -22.31 -5.99 -18.51
N THR A 86 -23.30 -5.73 -17.66
CA THR A 86 -24.38 -4.77 -17.94
C THR A 86 -23.83 -3.34 -18.06
N ILE A 87 -22.94 -2.94 -17.15
CA ILE A 87 -22.29 -1.62 -17.20
C ILE A 87 -21.40 -1.49 -18.44
N GLN A 88 -20.61 -2.50 -18.77
CA GLN A 88 -19.74 -2.50 -19.95
C GLN A 88 -20.54 -2.40 -21.26
N SER A 89 -21.60 -3.19 -21.41
CA SER A 89 -22.46 -3.14 -22.59
C SER A 89 -23.15 -1.78 -22.73
N PHE A 90 -23.64 -1.19 -21.63
CA PHE A 90 -24.19 0.16 -21.61
C PHE A 90 -23.17 1.22 -22.02
N LEU A 91 -21.96 1.18 -21.46
CA LEU A 91 -20.89 2.14 -21.78
C LEU A 91 -20.43 2.02 -23.24
N LYS A 92 -20.38 0.80 -23.77
CA LYS A 92 -20.05 0.53 -25.19
C LYS A 92 -21.15 1.05 -26.12
N GLN A 93 -22.41 0.84 -25.78
CA GLN A 93 -23.56 1.35 -26.54
C GLN A 93 -23.55 2.88 -26.64
N HIS A 94 -23.18 3.56 -25.57
CA HIS A 94 -23.09 5.02 -25.52
C HIS A 94 -21.72 5.60 -25.89
N GLN A 95 -20.82 4.78 -26.46
CA GLN A 95 -19.48 5.17 -26.91
C GLN A 95 -18.58 5.80 -25.82
N PHE A 96 -18.82 5.47 -24.55
CA PHE A 96 -17.98 5.92 -23.43
C PHE A 96 -16.70 5.08 -23.27
N ILE A 97 -16.67 3.87 -23.83
CA ILE A 97 -15.48 2.99 -23.87
C ILE A 97 -15.14 2.76 -25.35
N LEU A 98 -13.88 3.03 -25.72
CA LEU A 98 -13.33 2.63 -27.02
C LEU A 98 -13.24 1.10 -27.03
N ALA A 99 -13.72 0.46 -28.09
CA ALA A 99 -13.88 -0.99 -28.17
C ALA A 99 -12.57 -1.81 -28.12
N GLU A 100 -11.43 -1.20 -27.78
CA GLU A 100 -10.09 -1.71 -28.07
C GLU A 100 -9.11 -1.64 -26.87
N GLU A 101 -9.60 -1.69 -25.63
CA GLU A 101 -8.75 -2.04 -24.48
C GLU A 101 -9.46 -3.06 -23.58
N ALA A 102 -9.53 -4.31 -24.05
CA ALA A 102 -9.63 -5.48 -23.19
C ALA A 102 -8.22 -6.11 -23.11
N PRO A 103 -7.66 -6.38 -21.92
CA PRO A 103 -6.40 -7.08 -21.76
C PRO A 103 -6.48 -8.54 -22.24
#